data_AF-A0A836QHJ3-F1
#
_entry.id   AF-A0A836QHJ3-F1
#
_cell.length_a   1.000
_cell.length_b   1.000
_cell.length_c   1.000
_cell.angle_alpha   90.00
_cell.angle_beta   90.00
_cell.angle_gamma   90.00
#
_symmetry.space_group_name_H-M   'P 1'
#
loop_
_entity.id
_entity.type
_entity.pdbx_description
1 polymer ?
#
loop_
_entity_poly.entity_id
_entity_poly.type
_entity_poly.pdbx_seq_one_letter_code
_entity_poly.pdbx_strand_id
1 'polypeptide(L)'
;MAQPDPFESATKQVNDACDVLGITDQGIRDYLIMPNRFLRLKVPVKMDNGAIRVFTGFRCQHNNDRGPYKGGIRYFDPEGGVKYMEREVMALSSWMTWKCA
;
A
#
# COMPACT_ATOMS: atom_id res chain seq x y z
N MET A 1 19.74 -8.24 -8.84
CA MET A 1 18.53 -8.00 -9.66
C MET A 1 17.65 -7.04 -8.88
N ALA A 2 17.10 -6.00 -9.50
CA ALA A 2 16.20 -5.08 -8.80
C ALA A 2 14.92 -5.85 -8.40
N GLN A 3 14.52 -5.74 -7.12
CA GLN A 3 13.30 -6.37 -6.63
C GLN A 3 12.09 -5.73 -7.35
N PRO A 4 11.16 -6.50 -7.92
CA PRO A 4 10.03 -5.95 -8.67
C PRO A 4 9.15 -5.10 -7.76
N ASP A 5 8.70 -3.95 -8.26
CA ASP A 5 7.89 -2.99 -7.50
C ASP A 5 6.46 -3.54 -7.34
N PRO A 6 6.02 -3.82 -6.10
CA PRO A 6 4.69 -4.37 -5.86
C PRO A 6 3.57 -3.42 -6.30
N PHE A 7 3.77 -2.11 -6.18
CA PHE A 7 2.72 -1.14 -6.49
C PHE A 7 2.55 -0.97 -8.00
N GLU A 8 3.64 -1.02 -8.77
CA GLU A 8 3.54 -1.06 -10.24
C GLU A 8 2.78 -2.30 -10.71
N SER A 9 3.05 -3.44 -10.07
CA SER A 9 2.35 -4.70 -10.36
C SER A 9 0.85 -4.60 -10.08
N ALA A 10 0.46 -4.05 -8.92
CA ALA A 10 -0.94 -3.80 -8.58
C ALA A 10 -1.59 -2.79 -9.55
N THR A 11 -0.87 -1.73 -9.91
CA THR A 11 -1.36 -0.70 -10.85
C THR A 11 -1.61 -1.27 -12.24
N LYS A 12 -0.71 -2.14 -12.72
CA LYS A 12 -0.88 -2.84 -14.00
C LYS A 12 -2.15 -3.69 -13.97
N GLN A 13 -2.37 -4.47 -12.91
CA GLN A 13 -3.54 -5.32 -12.79
C GLN A 13 -4.85 -4.54 -12.79
N VAL A 14 -4.89 -3.37 -12.13
CA VAL A 14 -6.07 -2.49 -12.15
C VAL A 14 -6.31 -1.94 -13.56
N ASN A 15 -5.26 -1.50 -14.26
CA ASN A 15 -5.39 -1.03 -15.64
C ASN A 15 -5.86 -2.12 -16.60
N ASP A 16 -5.28 -3.32 -16.49
CA ASP A 16 -5.69 -4.49 -17.30
C ASP A 16 -7.20 -4.79 -17.06
N ALA A 17 -7.67 -4.69 -15.82
CA ALA A 17 -9.10 -4.86 -15.49
C ALA A 17 -9.98 -3.73 -16.05
N CYS A 18 -9.51 -2.48 -16.01
CA CYS A 18 -10.20 -1.35 -16.62
C CYS A 18 -10.31 -1.50 -18.14
N ASP A 19 -9.30 -2.06 -18.81
CA ASP A 19 -9.32 -2.35 -20.25
C ASP A 19 -10.42 -3.38 -20.57
N VAL A 20 -10.52 -4.45 -19.77
CA VAL A 20 -11.57 -5.47 -19.92
C VAL A 20 -12.98 -4.90 -19.70
N LEU A 21 -13.12 -3.97 -18.75
CA LEU A 21 -14.40 -3.32 -18.43
C LEU A 21 -14.75 -2.14 -19.37
N GLY A 22 -13.87 -1.77 -20.30
CA GLY A 22 -14.06 -0.63 -21.19
C GLY A 22 -14.04 0.73 -20.49
N ILE A 23 -13.42 0.83 -19.31
CA ILE A 23 -13.27 2.08 -18.56
C ILE A 23 -12.12 2.86 -19.21
N THR A 24 -12.41 3.78 -20.12
CA THR A 24 -11.39 4.56 -20.85
C THR A 24 -11.07 5.91 -20.20
N ASP A 25 -11.90 6.36 -19.26
CA ASP A 25 -11.69 7.63 -18.57
C ASP A 25 -10.46 7.56 -17.65
N GLN A 26 -9.48 8.43 -17.91
CA GLN A 26 -8.22 8.45 -17.16
C GLN A 26 -8.42 8.90 -15.71
N GLY A 27 -9.37 9.81 -15.45
CA GLY A 27 -9.67 10.28 -14.09
C GLY A 27 -10.21 9.15 -13.22
N ILE A 28 -11.08 8.31 -13.77
CA ILE A 28 -11.58 7.10 -13.09
C ILE A 28 -10.43 6.12 -12.85
N ARG A 29 -9.56 5.87 -13.84
CA ARG A 29 -8.41 4.96 -13.66
C ARG A 29 -7.48 5.44 -12.55
N ASP A 30 -7.10 6.71 -12.58
CA ASP A 30 -6.22 7.31 -11.58
C ASP A 30 -6.85 7.25 -10.18
N TYR A 31 -8.17 7.47 -10.08
CA TYR A 31 -8.93 7.34 -8.84
C TYR A 31 -8.92 5.90 -8.29
N LEU A 32 -9.03 4.89 -9.16
CA LEU A 32 -8.99 3.48 -8.74
C LEU A 32 -7.57 2.99 -8.37
N ILE A 33 -6.52 3.66 -8.86
CA ILE A 33 -5.11 3.31 -8.61
C ILE A 33 -4.57 3.99 -7.34
N MET A 34 -4.90 5.27 -7.15
CA MET A 34 -4.30 6.08 -6.09
C MET A 34 -5.05 5.90 -4.76
N PRO A 35 -4.33 5.68 -3.64
CA PRO A 35 -4.98 5.56 -2.35
C PRO A 35 -5.47 6.91 -1.83
N ASN A 36 -6.63 6.92 -1.17
CA ASN A 36 -7.21 8.09 -0.49
C ASN A 36 -6.26 8.72 0.54
N ARG A 37 -5.47 7.90 1.25
CA ARG A 37 -4.51 8.39 2.23
C ARG A 37 -3.33 7.44 2.42
N PHE A 38 -2.13 7.99 2.46
CA PHE A 38 -0.92 7.30 2.86
C PHE A 38 -0.29 7.99 4.09
N LEU A 39 -0.09 7.25 5.17
CA LEU A 39 0.51 7.74 6.40
C LEU A 39 1.86 7.06 6.64
N ARG A 40 2.90 7.86 6.83
CA ARG A 40 4.21 7.44 7.30
C ARG A 40 4.47 8.04 8.68
N LEU A 41 4.85 7.20 9.64
CA LEU A 41 5.03 7.62 11.03
C LEU A 41 6.31 7.05 11.65
N LYS A 42 6.77 7.69 12.72
CA LYS A 42 7.86 7.21 13.57
C LYS A 42 7.27 6.51 14.80
N VAL A 43 7.79 5.34 15.15
CA VAL A 43 7.39 4.56 16.33
C VAL A 43 8.62 4.41 17.23
N PRO A 44 8.82 5.32 18.21
CA PRO A 44 9.90 5.18 19.18
C PRO A 44 9.56 4.09 20.21
N VAL A 45 10.50 3.21 20.47
CA VAL A 45 10.38 2.11 21.44
C VAL A 45 11.59 2.12 22.36
N LYS A 46 11.34 2.02 23.67
CA LYS A 46 12.39 1.78 24.66
C LYS A 46 12.71 0.28 24.66
N MET A 47 13.95 -0.06 24.33
CA MET A 47 14.44 -1.43 24.27
C MET A 47 14.79 -1.94 25.68
N ASP A 48 14.95 -3.26 25.83
CA ASP A 48 15.25 -3.90 27.12
C ASP A 48 16.56 -3.39 27.75
N ASN A 49 17.55 -3.01 26.94
CA ASN A 49 18.81 -2.42 27.39
C ASN A 49 18.72 -0.93 27.77
N GLY A 50 17.52 -0.34 27.75
CA GLY A 50 17.27 1.06 28.07
C GLY A 50 17.47 2.04 26.90
N ALA A 51 18.04 1.61 25.77
CA ALA A 51 18.19 2.46 24.59
C ALA A 51 16.85 2.72 23.89
N ILE A 52 16.71 3.87 23.22
CA ILE A 52 15.55 4.17 22.36
C ILE A 52 15.87 3.77 20.93
N ARG A 53 15.02 2.93 20.32
CA ARG A 53 15.05 2.62 18.89
C ARG A 53 13.81 3.21 18.21
N VAL A 54 14.00 3.90 17.09
CA VAL A 54 12.90 4.48 16.32
C VAL A 54 12.65 3.63 15.08
N PHE A 55 11.44 3.07 14.98
CA PHE A 55 10.99 2.32 13.81
C PHE A 55 10.18 3.22 12.88
N THR A 56 10.14 2.88 11.59
CA THR A 56 9.24 3.53 10.62
C THR A 56 8.00 2.66 10.46
N GLY A 57 6.82 3.27 10.60
CA GLY A 57 5.54 2.62 10.37
C GLY A 57 4.79 3.24 9.20
N PHE A 58 3.96 2.43 8.54
CA PHE A 58 3.14 2.85 7.41
C PHE A 58 1.69 2.42 7.57
N ARG A 59 0.76 3.27 7.14
CA ARG A 59 -0.64 2.91 6.96
C ARG A 59 -1.18 3.50 5.66
N CYS A 60 -1.58 2.63 4.74
CA CYS A 60 -2.26 3.03 3.52
C CYS A 60 -3.76 2.72 3.62
N GLN A 61 -4.58 3.71 3.31
CA GLN A 61 -6.04 3.66 3.23
C GLN A 61 -6.41 3.89 1.76
N HIS A 62 -6.70 2.79 1.04
CA HIS A 62 -6.83 2.83 -0.42
C HIS A 62 -8.15 3.45 -0.87
N ASN A 63 -9.29 2.80 -0.61
CA ASN A 63 -10.61 3.29 -1.00
C ASN A 63 -11.64 2.86 0.06
N ASN A 64 -12.59 3.75 0.39
CA ASN A 64 -13.66 3.53 1.36
C ASN A 64 -15.07 3.75 0.80
N ASP A 65 -15.24 3.75 -0.53
CA ASP A 65 -16.53 4.05 -1.16
C ASP A 65 -17.62 3.04 -0.78
N ARG A 66 -17.21 1.81 -0.44
CA ARG A 66 -18.10 0.72 0.01
C ARG A 66 -18.16 0.55 1.53
N GLY A 67 -17.51 1.40 2.31
CA GLY A 67 -17.51 1.34 3.78
C GLY A 67 -16.14 1.51 4.43
N PRO A 68 -16.02 1.22 5.74
CA PRO A 68 -14.78 1.45 6.48
C PRO A 68 -13.57 0.68 5.93
N TYR A 69 -12.38 1.30 6.01
CA TYR A 69 -11.13 0.66 5.58
C TYR A 69 -10.83 -0.62 6.37
N LYS A 70 -10.45 -1.69 5.68
CA LYS A 70 -10.02 -2.96 6.28
C LYS A 70 -8.68 -3.42 5.69
N GLY A 71 -7.76 -3.86 6.56
CA GLY A 71 -6.44 -4.37 6.15
C GLY A 71 -5.59 -4.75 7.35
N GLY A 72 -4.72 -5.76 7.19
CA GLY A 72 -3.84 -6.26 8.25
C GLY A 72 -2.67 -5.32 8.57
N ILE A 73 -1.76 -5.79 9.44
CA ILE A 73 -0.51 -5.12 9.80
C ILE A 73 0.61 -6.16 9.64
N ARG A 74 1.76 -5.74 9.10
CA ARG A 74 2.93 -6.59 8.90
C ARG A 74 4.14 -5.99 9.58
N TYR A 75 4.95 -6.87 10.17
CA TYR A 75 6.21 -6.56 10.81
C TYR A 75 7.27 -7.31 10.02
N PHE A 76 8.06 -6.59 9.22
CA PHE A 76 9.04 -7.20 8.34
C PHE A 76 10.15 -6.21 8.02
N ASP A 77 11.31 -6.74 7.67
CA ASP A 77 12.47 -5.97 7.23
C ASP A 77 12.90 -6.53 5.86
N PRO A 78 12.41 -5.96 4.74
CA PRO A 78 12.72 -6.43 3.41
C PRO A 78 14.11 -5.93 2.98
N GLU A 79 14.81 -6.71 2.16
CA GLU A 79 16.08 -6.30 1.55
C GLU A 79 15.97 -4.96 0.77
N GLY A 80 14.80 -4.65 0.20
CA GLY A 80 14.52 -3.40 -0.49
C GLY A 80 14.34 -2.16 0.41
N GLY A 81 14.44 -2.33 1.72
CA GLY A 81 14.42 -1.26 2.71
C GLY A 81 13.11 -0.46 2.76
N VAL A 82 13.19 0.75 3.30
CA VAL A 82 12.02 1.57 3.66
C VAL A 82 11.19 2.00 2.44
N LYS A 83 11.84 2.24 1.29
CA LYS A 83 11.15 2.59 0.05
C LYS A 83 10.33 1.42 -0.47
N TYR A 84 10.88 0.20 -0.42
CA TYR A 84 10.16 -1.00 -0.81
C TYR A 84 8.94 -1.24 0.10
N MET A 85 9.11 -1.11 1.43
CA MET A 85 8.00 -1.23 2.38
C MET A 85 6.83 -0.30 2.05
N GLU A 86 7.12 0.95 1.70
CA GLU A 86 6.11 1.95 1.33
C GLU A 86 5.31 1.50 0.10
N ARG A 87 6.00 1.05 -0.95
CA ARG A 87 5.38 0.55 -2.19
C ARG A 87 4.58 -0.74 -1.95
N GLU A 88 5.11 -1.65 -1.14
CA GLU A 88 4.41 -2.88 -0.77
C GLU A 88 3.12 -2.59 0.01
N VAL A 89 3.15 -1.65 0.96
CA VAL A 89 1.95 -1.28 1.74
C VAL A 89 0.87 -0.64 0.86
N MET A 90 1.26 0.14 -0.15
CA MET A 90 0.31 0.67 -1.15
C MET A 90 -0.29 -0.43 -2.03
N ALA A 91 0.54 -1.38 -2.49
CA ALA A 91 0.06 -2.51 -3.30
C ALA A 91 -0.94 -3.37 -2.53
N LEU A 92 -0.58 -3.73 -1.29
CA LEU A 92 -1.42 -4.55 -0.42
C LEU A 92 -2.75 -3.87 -0.08
N SER A 93 -2.77 -2.54 0.13
CA SER A 93 -4.03 -1.83 0.40
C SER A 93 -4.93 -1.78 -0.83
N SER A 94 -4.38 -1.67 -2.04
CA SER A 94 -5.16 -1.79 -3.28
C SER A 94 -5.80 -3.16 -3.40
N TRP A 95 -5.03 -4.24 -3.24
CA TRP A 95 -5.58 -5.61 -3.24
C TRP A 95 -6.60 -5.88 -2.11
N MET A 96 -6.49 -5.20 -0.97
CA MET A 96 -7.51 -5.26 0.08
C MET A 96 -8.85 -4.66 -0.37
N THR A 97 -8.86 -3.60 -1.18
CA THR A 97 -10.10 -3.07 -1.75
C THR A 97 -10.74 -4.10 -2.67
N TRP A 98 -9.99 -4.67 -3.61
CA TRP A 98 -10.54 -5.57 -4.63
C TRP A 98 -11.07 -6.89 -4.08
N LYS A 99 -10.44 -7.44 -3.04
CA LYS A 99 -10.92 -8.70 -2.43
C LYS A 99 -12.11 -8.53 -1.47
N CYS A 100 -12.38 -7.30 -1.02
CA CYS A 100 -13.47 -6.98 -0.08
C CYS A 100 -14.70 -6.42 -0.79
N ALA A 101 -14.59 -6.09 -2.09
CA ALA A 101 -15.69 -5.73 -2.95
C ALA A 101 -16.59 -6.94 -3.23
#